data_AF-A0A0F2LP75-F1
#
_entry.id   AF-A0A0F2LP75-F1
#
_cell.length_a   1.000
_cell.length_b   1.000
_cell.length_c   1.000
_cell.angle_alpha   90.00
_cell.angle_beta   90.00
_cell.angle_gamma   90.00
#
_symmetry.space_group_name_H-M   'P 1'
#
loop_
_entity.id
_entity.type
_entity.pdbx_description
1 polymer ?
#
loop_
_entity_poly.entity_id
_entity_poly.type
_entity_poly.pdbx_seq_one_letter_code
_entity_poly.pdbx_strand_id
1 'polypeptide(L)'
;MDEDFVVENIGKRIAGDVVWSRDVGASLRKWREVFGVSQSELARTLGVSQSVVTDYERNKRNPGSAFIRRYIEALLSIDARRGYKVVKELAKAFAFSFPFIVDMRDFVTPVKLQEVIV
;
A
#
# COMPACT_ATOMS: atom_id res chain seq x y z
N MET A 1 -10.25 -7.04 11.94
CA MET A 1 -9.38 -6.01 11.32
C MET A 1 -9.84 -5.94 9.89
N ASP A 2 -10.32 -4.78 9.45
CA ASP A 2 -10.79 -4.64 8.07
C ASP A 2 -9.58 -4.81 7.13
N GLU A 3 -9.62 -5.82 6.26
CA GLU A 3 -8.50 -6.12 5.35
C GLU A 3 -8.19 -4.91 4.47
N ASP A 4 -9.22 -4.15 4.10
CA ASP A 4 -9.10 -2.94 3.29
C ASP A 4 -8.29 -1.86 4.01
N PHE A 5 -8.50 -1.67 5.32
CA PHE A 5 -7.74 -0.70 6.11
C PHE A 5 -6.25 -1.05 6.19
N VAL A 6 -5.91 -2.32 6.36
CA VAL A 6 -4.51 -2.77 6.41
C VAL A 6 -3.84 -2.56 5.07
N VAL A 7 -4.50 -2.99 3.99
CA VAL A 7 -4.02 -2.85 2.61
C VAL A 7 -3.80 -1.39 2.27
N GLU A 8 -4.73 -0.50 2.62
CA GLU A 8 -4.60 0.94 2.40
C GLU A 8 -3.41 1.54 3.15
N ASN A 9 -3.24 1.22 4.43
CA ASN A 9 -2.14 1.74 5.24
C ASN A 9 -0.78 1.25 4.73
N ILE A 10 -0.68 -0.01 4.31
CA ILE A 10 0.54 -0.54 3.70
C ILE A 10 0.81 0.17 2.38
N GLY A 11 -0.20 0.35 1.53
CA GLY A 11 -0.07 1.10 0.27
C GLY A 11 0.47 2.52 0.50
N LYS A 12 -0.07 3.24 1.49
CA LYS A 12 0.40 4.59 1.88
C LYS A 12 1.86 4.59 2.37
N ARG A 13 2.26 3.62 3.19
CA ARG A 13 3.66 3.49 3.66
C ARG A 13 4.61 3.21 2.50
N ILE A 14 4.24 2.31 1.59
CA ILE A 14 5.03 2.02 0.38
C ILE A 14 5.16 3.28 -0.48
N ALA A 15 4.07 4.01 -0.71
CA ALA A 15 4.10 5.26 -1.47
C ALA A 15 5.03 6.30 -0.82
N GLY A 16 5.01 6.41 0.51
CA GLY A 16 5.94 7.23 1.28
C GLY A 16 7.40 6.82 1.07
N ASP A 17 7.73 5.53 1.16
CA ASP A 17 9.09 5.00 0.92
C ASP A 17 9.56 5.29 -0.52
N VAL A 18 8.66 5.19 -1.52
CA VAL A 18 8.97 5.51 -2.92
C VAL A 18 9.25 6.99 -3.11
N VAL A 19 8.39 7.87 -2.58
CA VAL A 19 8.52 9.33 -2.73
C VAL A 19 9.69 9.90 -1.92
N TRP A 20 10.01 9.31 -0.76
CA TRP A 20 11.14 9.73 0.07
C TRP A 20 12.49 9.24 -0.46
N SER A 21 12.51 8.31 -1.41
CA SER A 21 13.73 7.77 -2.00
C SER A 21 14.47 8.83 -2.83
N ARG A 22 15.81 8.82 -2.76
CA ARG A 22 16.67 9.58 -3.68
C ARG A 22 16.63 9.03 -5.10
N ASP A 23 16.24 7.77 -5.25
CA ASP A 23 16.06 7.08 -6.52
C ASP A 23 14.68 6.41 -6.54
N VAL A 24 13.74 7.07 -7.22
CA VAL A 24 12.33 6.65 -7.26
C VAL A 24 12.18 5.36 -8.08
N GLY A 25 12.84 5.25 -9.22
CA GLY A 25 12.81 4.06 -10.08
C GLY A 25 13.35 2.81 -9.39
N ALA A 26 14.47 2.94 -8.67
CA ALA A 26 15.03 1.87 -7.87
C ALA A 26 14.10 1.47 -6.71
N SER A 27 13.42 2.44 -6.07
CA SER A 27 12.45 2.14 -5.01
C SER A 27 11.21 1.42 -5.53
N LEU A 28 10.67 1.82 -6.70
CA LEU A 28 9.60 1.09 -7.38
C LEU A 28 10.01 -0.37 -7.65
N ARG A 29 11.20 -0.55 -8.22
CA ARG A 29 11.77 -1.87 -8.50
C ARG A 29 11.89 -2.72 -7.24
N LYS A 30 12.46 -2.15 -6.16
CA LYS A 30 12.61 -2.80 -4.85
C LYS A 30 11.25 -3.34 -4.38
N TRP A 31 10.20 -2.52 -4.40
CA TRP A 31 8.89 -2.96 -3.95
C TRP A 31 8.29 -4.04 -4.85
N ARG A 32 8.44 -3.94 -6.17
CA ARG A 32 8.03 -5.03 -7.08
C ARG A 32 8.74 -6.35 -6.75
N GLU A 33 10.04 -6.29 -6.46
CA GLU A 33 10.84 -7.46 -6.08
C GLU A 33 10.44 -8.03 -4.71
N VAL A 34 10.16 -7.17 -3.72
CA VAL A 34 9.61 -7.57 -2.40
C VAL A 34 8.29 -8.32 -2.55
N PHE A 35 7.42 -7.87 -3.46
CA PHE A 35 6.16 -8.54 -3.78
C PHE A 35 6.34 -9.82 -4.62
N GLY A 36 7.56 -10.13 -5.07
CA GLY A 36 7.84 -11.28 -5.93
C GLY A 36 7.09 -11.19 -7.26
N VAL A 37 6.99 -9.99 -7.83
CA VAL A 37 6.25 -9.71 -9.07
C VAL A 37 7.23 -9.49 -10.21
N SER A 38 7.00 -10.14 -11.34
CA SER A 38 7.81 -9.90 -12.55
C SER A 38 7.38 -8.61 -13.26
N GLN A 39 8.26 -7.97 -14.02
CA GLN A 39 7.90 -6.77 -14.80
C GLN A 39 6.76 -7.05 -15.78
N SER A 40 6.73 -8.25 -16.39
CA SER A 40 5.67 -8.63 -17.34
C SER A 40 4.33 -8.82 -16.66
N GLU A 41 4.29 -9.41 -15.46
CA GLU A 41 3.07 -9.55 -14.67
C GLU A 41 2.51 -8.21 -14.19
N LEU A 42 3.40 -7.32 -13.72
CA LEU A 42 3.00 -5.97 -13.33
C LEU A 42 2.48 -5.18 -14.52
N ALA A 43 3.17 -5.23 -15.66
CA ALA A 43 2.76 -4.56 -16.88
C ALA A 43 1.37 -5.01 -17.36
N ARG A 44 1.09 -6.34 -17.33
CA ARG A 44 -0.24 -6.88 -17.62
C ARG A 44 -1.30 -6.32 -16.67
N THR A 45 -1.01 -6.26 -15.37
CA THR A 45 -1.96 -5.73 -14.37
C THR A 45 -2.19 -4.23 -14.54
N LEU A 46 -1.17 -3.49 -14.97
CA LEU A 46 -1.26 -2.05 -15.25
C LEU A 46 -1.89 -1.71 -16.61
N GLY A 47 -2.05 -2.68 -17.52
CA GLY A 47 -2.52 -2.46 -18.88
C GLY A 47 -1.50 -1.70 -19.75
N VAL A 48 -0.20 -1.90 -19.52
CA VAL A 48 0.90 -1.25 -20.27
C VAL A 48 1.88 -2.29 -20.80
N SER A 49 2.82 -1.89 -21.66
CA SER A 49 3.91 -2.77 -22.08
C SER A 49 4.95 -2.96 -20.97
N GLN A 50 5.66 -4.09 -21.00
CA GLN A 50 6.77 -4.34 -20.06
C GLN A 50 7.86 -3.26 -20.15
N SER A 51 8.10 -2.69 -21.35
CA SER A 51 9.06 -1.60 -21.52
C SER A 51 8.71 -0.35 -20.73
N VAL A 52 7.42 -0.04 -20.53
CA VAL A 52 7.00 1.11 -19.70
C VAL A 52 7.41 0.91 -18.25
N VAL A 53 7.20 -0.29 -17.70
CA VAL A 53 7.65 -0.63 -16.33
C VAL A 53 9.17 -0.48 -16.21
N THR A 54 9.91 -1.03 -17.18
CA THR A 54 11.38 -0.92 -17.22
C THR A 54 11.85 0.53 -17.31
N ASP A 55 11.19 1.38 -18.10
CA ASP A 55 11.55 2.79 -18.24
C ASP A 55 11.41 3.55 -16.92
N TYR A 56 10.34 3.30 -16.15
CA TYR A 56 10.18 3.89 -14.82
C TYR A 56 11.20 3.34 -13.82
N GLU A 57 11.42 2.03 -13.79
CA GLU A 57 12.39 1.40 -12.86
C GLU A 57 13.85 1.79 -13.12
N ARG A 58 14.17 2.25 -14.33
CA ARG A 58 15.50 2.73 -14.73
C ARG A 58 15.62 4.26 -14.72
N ASN A 59 14.64 4.97 -14.17
CA ASN A 59 14.55 6.44 -14.16
C ASN A 59 14.66 7.09 -15.55
N LYS A 60 14.31 6.36 -16.63
CA LYS A 60 14.18 6.96 -17.97
C LYS A 60 12.93 7.85 -18.06
N ARG A 61 11.96 7.61 -17.19
CA ARG A 61 10.74 8.41 -17.03
C ARG A 61 10.54 8.71 -15.56
N ASN A 62 10.21 9.95 -15.23
CA ASN A 62 9.84 10.32 -13.87
C ASN A 62 8.37 9.96 -13.63
N PRO A 63 8.06 9.14 -12.62
CA PRO A 63 6.69 8.76 -12.31
C PRO A 63 5.96 9.90 -11.60
N GLY A 64 4.77 10.26 -12.11
CA GLY A 64 3.84 11.13 -11.38
C GLY A 64 3.16 10.38 -10.23
N SER A 65 2.57 11.12 -9.29
CA SER A 65 1.87 10.54 -8.12
C SER A 65 0.77 9.54 -8.52
N ALA A 66 0.02 9.83 -9.58
CA ALA A 66 -0.99 8.91 -10.12
C ALA A 66 -0.41 7.58 -10.62
N PHE A 67 0.78 7.61 -11.23
CA PHE A 67 1.45 6.38 -11.67
C PHE A 67 1.96 5.57 -10.49
N ILE A 68 2.59 6.23 -9.50
CA ILE A 68 3.07 5.58 -8.26
C ILE A 68 1.91 4.87 -7.57
N ARG A 69 0.77 5.55 -7.42
CA ARG A 69 -0.45 4.97 -6.83
C ARG A 69 -0.89 3.70 -7.58
N ARG A 70 -1.06 3.79 -8.91
CA ARG A 70 -1.48 2.63 -9.73
C ARG A 70 -0.47 1.48 -9.67
N TYR A 71 0.82 1.78 -9.64
CA TYR A 71 1.89 0.79 -9.52
C TYR A 71 1.74 -0.01 -8.22
N ILE A 72 1.55 0.70 -7.11
CA ILE A 72 1.40 0.08 -5.78
C ILE A 72 0.08 -0.68 -5.67
N GLU A 73 -1.03 -0.11 -6.14
CA GLU A 73 -2.33 -0.77 -6.19
C GLU A 73 -2.27 -2.07 -7.02
N ALA A 74 -1.52 -2.08 -8.13
CA ALA A 74 -1.32 -3.28 -8.93
C ALA A 74 -0.53 -4.36 -8.16
N LEU A 75 0.50 -3.99 -7.39
CA LEU A 75 1.23 -4.93 -6.52
C LEU A 75 0.32 -5.52 -5.44
N LEU A 76 -0.47 -4.67 -4.76
CA LEU A 76 -1.41 -5.09 -3.73
C LEU A 76 -2.50 -6.00 -4.31
N SER A 77 -3.01 -5.70 -5.50
CA SER A 77 -3.97 -6.55 -6.22
C SER A 77 -3.38 -7.93 -6.58
N ILE A 78 -2.12 -7.98 -6.99
CA ILE A 78 -1.42 -9.25 -7.25
C ILE A 78 -1.27 -10.06 -5.96
N ASP A 79 -0.86 -9.43 -4.86
CA ASP A 79 -0.72 -10.11 -3.56
C ASP A 79 -2.06 -10.57 -2.99
N ALA A 80 -3.14 -9.80 -3.19
CA ALA A 80 -4.50 -10.18 -2.82
C ALA A 80 -4.91 -11.51 -3.48
N ARG A 81 -4.66 -11.65 -4.80
CA ARG A 81 -4.88 -12.90 -5.53
C ARG A 81 -4.01 -14.07 -5.02
N ARG A 82 -2.93 -13.78 -4.29
CA ARG A 82 -2.02 -14.75 -3.67
C ARG A 82 -2.30 -14.95 -2.17
N GLY A 83 -3.41 -14.43 -1.65
CA GLY A 83 -3.82 -14.60 -0.24
C GLY A 83 -3.18 -13.63 0.76
N TYR A 84 -2.73 -12.46 0.27
CA TYR A 84 -2.11 -11.39 1.06
C TYR A 84 -0.82 -11.80 1.78
N LYS A 85 0.03 -12.60 1.13
CA LYS A 85 1.23 -13.14 1.76
C LYS A 85 2.19 -12.02 2.17
N VAL A 86 2.48 -11.08 1.26
CA VAL A 86 3.45 -10.01 1.51
C VAL A 86 2.83 -8.93 2.41
N VAL A 87 1.57 -8.56 2.18
CA VAL A 87 0.82 -7.63 3.04
C VAL A 87 0.81 -8.10 4.50
N LYS A 88 0.57 -9.39 4.77
CA LYS A 88 0.57 -9.93 6.15
C LYS A 88 1.95 -9.86 6.80
N GLU A 89 3.02 -10.13 6.08
CA GLU A 89 4.39 -10.03 6.61
C GLU A 89 4.79 -8.57 6.86
N LEU A 90 4.47 -7.67 5.93
CA LEU A 90 4.69 -6.24 6.11
C LEU A 90 3.88 -5.68 7.28
N ALA A 91 2.62 -6.10 7.47
CA ALA A 91 1.79 -5.66 8.59
C ALA A 91 2.44 -5.98 9.95
N LYS A 92 3.03 -7.18 10.08
CA LYS A 92 3.78 -7.59 11.27
C LYS A 92 5.05 -6.75 11.44
N ALA A 93 5.86 -6.63 10.39
CA ALA A 93 7.15 -5.93 10.43
C ALA A 93 7.00 -4.43 10.71
N PHE A 94 5.95 -3.83 10.18
CA PHE A 94 5.64 -2.43 10.39
C PHE A 94 5.13 -2.09 11.77
N ALA A 95 5.01 -3.10 12.64
CA ALA A 95 4.50 -3.02 13.99
C ALA A 95 3.36 -2.02 13.99
N PHE A 96 2.26 -2.37 13.31
CA PHE A 96 1.00 -1.66 13.47
C PHE A 96 0.56 -1.77 14.94
N SER A 97 1.25 -1.05 15.81
CA SER A 97 0.83 -0.62 17.13
C SER A 97 -0.17 0.49 16.84
N PHE A 98 -1.31 0.11 16.28
CA PHE A 98 -2.45 0.99 16.36
C PHE A 98 -2.80 1.03 17.85
N PRO A 99 -2.74 2.20 18.51
CA PRO A 99 -3.49 2.35 19.75
C PRO A 99 -4.93 2.01 19.37
N PHE A 100 -5.42 0.89 19.89
CA PHE A 100 -6.69 0.28 19.54
C PHE A 100 -7.83 1.25 19.90
N ILE A 101 -8.26 2.03 18.92
CA ILE A 101 -9.54 2.72 18.96
C ILE A 101 -10.47 1.90 18.08
N VAL A 102 -11.30 1.09 18.73
CA VAL A 102 -12.26 0.18 18.07
C VAL A 102 -13.36 0.98 17.38
N ASP A 103 -13.73 2.13 17.96
CA ASP A 103 -14.67 3.11 17.41
C ASP A 103 -14.42 4.48 18.08
N MET A 104 -14.65 5.58 17.37
CA MET A 104 -14.64 6.93 17.93
C MET A 104 -15.83 7.68 17.35
N ARG A 105 -16.79 8.02 18.21
CA ARG A 105 -17.96 8.82 17.86
C ARG A 105 -18.10 9.95 18.85
N ASP A 106 -18.42 11.13 18.36
CA ASP A 106 -18.91 12.21 19.19
C ASP A 106 -20.38 11.99 19.52
N PHE A 107 -20.76 12.37 20.73
CA PHE A 107 -22.17 12.37 21.11
C PHE A 107 -22.87 13.54 20.45
N VAL A 108 -23.92 13.25 19.67
CA VAL A 108 -24.73 14.26 18.98
C VAL A 108 -25.49 15.15 19.99
N THR A 109 -25.68 14.65 21.22
CA THR A 109 -26.27 15.35 22.36
C THR A 109 -25.55 14.97 23.65
N PRO A 110 -25.53 15.82 24.69
CA PRO A 110 -24.96 15.47 25.98
C PRO A 110 -25.63 14.21 26.57
N VAL A 111 -24.83 13.22 26.95
CA VAL A 111 -25.27 11.98 27.63
C VAL A 111 -24.65 11.90 29.01
N LYS A 112 -25.36 11.27 29.95
CA LYS A 112 -24.86 11.07 31.32
C LYS A 112 -23.92 9.87 31.36
N LEU A 113 -22.94 9.91 32.27
CA LEU A 113 -21.96 8.83 32.45
C LEU A 113 -22.62 7.45 32.64
N GLN A 114 -23.73 7.42 33.38
CA GLN A 114 -24.51 6.22 33.69
C GLN A 114 -25.13 5.55 32.45
N GLU A 115 -25.30 6.30 31.36
CA GLU A 115 -25.92 5.83 30.12
C GLU A 115 -24.89 5.23 29.15
N VAL A 116 -23.59 5.42 29.43
CA VAL A 116 -22.47 5.02 28.55
C VAL A 116 -21.66 3.86 29.14
N ILE A 117 -21.67 3.69 30.47
CA ILE A 117 -20.98 2.59 31.12
C ILE A 117 -21.93 1.38 31.19
N VAL A 118 -21.54 0.28 30.54
CA VAL A 118 -22.16 -1.07 30.67
C VAL A 118 -21.51 -1.83 31.80
#